data_AF-A0A9W7XLV0-F1
#
_entry.id   AF-A0A9W7XLV0-F1
#
_cell.length_a   1.000
_cell.length_b   1.000
_cell.length_c   1.000
_cell.angle_alpha   90.00
_cell.angle_beta   90.00
_cell.angle_gamma   90.00
#
_symmetry.space_group_name_H-M   'P 1'
#
loop_
_entity.id
_entity.type
_entity.pdbx_description
1 polymer ?
#
loop_
_entity_poly.entity_id
_entity_poly.type
_entity_poly.pdbx_seq_one_letter_code
_entity_poly.pdbx_strand_id
1 'polypeptide(L)'
;MLRGGSGSHGSGSSRSSRDNETAARFSKQFSDFILNLGAVDIRNAEYIKANFPEGYHMLLTGHELIQSIRRYDGASDEIRTAISQPSPENEEAAWRKICPSALLLRKCYEYAQGIDRIIPSILEELCSQVNENDLGRTDRNRGLARLLADLMQNAFTFDALKVRRSK
;
A
#
# COMPACT_ATOMS: atom_id res chain seq x y z
N MET A 1 48.53 28.76 -27.13
CA MET A 1 47.32 29.12 -26.37
C MET A 1 46.09 28.65 -27.11
N LEU A 2 45.47 27.52 -26.74
CA LEU A 2 44.03 27.28 -26.99
C LEU A 2 43.51 26.43 -25.83
N ARG A 3 42.49 26.98 -25.17
CA ARG A 3 41.87 26.54 -23.92
C ARG A 3 41.00 25.31 -24.14
N GLY A 4 41.08 24.34 -23.22
CA GLY A 4 40.09 23.29 -23.07
C GLY A 4 38.74 23.82 -22.59
N GLY A 5 37.67 23.17 -23.04
CA GLY A 5 36.31 23.36 -22.57
C GLY A 5 35.65 22.00 -22.36
N SER A 6 35.64 21.56 -21.11
CA SER A 6 34.94 20.38 -20.60
C SER A 6 33.43 20.62 -20.56
N GLY A 7 32.65 19.86 -21.34
CA GLY A 7 31.19 19.80 -21.22
C GLY A 7 30.77 18.80 -20.14
N SER A 8 30.25 19.29 -19.01
CA SER A 8 29.68 18.49 -17.93
C SER A 8 28.22 18.15 -18.22
N HIS A 9 27.89 16.85 -18.19
CA HIS A 9 26.53 16.33 -18.13
C HIS A 9 25.81 16.75 -16.83
N GLY A 10 24.56 17.19 -16.96
CA GLY A 10 23.68 17.48 -15.82
C GLY A 10 22.22 17.63 -16.24
N SER A 11 21.51 16.53 -16.47
CA SER A 11 20.07 16.56 -16.83
C SER A 11 19.19 15.48 -16.16
N GLY A 12 19.68 14.81 -15.11
CA GLY A 12 18.95 13.72 -14.45
C GLY A 12 18.15 14.08 -13.18
N SER A 13 18.40 15.23 -12.55
CA SER A 13 17.93 15.49 -11.17
C SER A 13 16.52 16.11 -11.08
N SER A 14 16.10 16.90 -12.06
CA SER A 14 14.88 17.72 -11.98
C SER A 14 13.57 16.94 -12.16
N ARG A 15 13.62 15.77 -12.81
CA ARG A 15 12.43 14.96 -13.11
C ARG A 15 11.97 14.15 -11.89
N SER A 16 12.91 13.49 -11.22
CA SER A 16 12.68 12.75 -9.97
C SER A 16 12.15 13.64 -8.84
N SER A 17 12.57 14.90 -8.76
CA SER A 17 12.09 15.83 -7.73
C SER A 17 10.63 16.22 -7.92
N ARG A 18 10.18 16.40 -9.18
CA ARG A 18 8.78 16.75 -9.50
C ARG A 18 7.82 15.58 -9.30
N ASP A 19 8.27 14.37 -9.61
CA ASP A 19 7.47 13.15 -9.43
C ASP A 19 7.24 12.88 -7.93
N ASN A 20 8.27 13.09 -7.10
CA ASN A 20 8.19 12.95 -5.65
C ASN A 20 7.28 14.02 -5.00
N GLU A 21 7.35 15.26 -5.48
CA GLU A 21 6.48 16.36 -5.00
C GLU A 21 5.01 16.15 -5.38
N THR A 22 4.73 15.62 -6.57
CA THR A 22 3.37 15.31 -7.04
C THR A 22 2.75 14.17 -6.23
N ALA A 23 3.51 13.10 -5.98
CA ALA A 23 3.06 11.98 -5.14
C ALA A 23 2.80 12.42 -3.69
N ALA A 24 3.68 13.26 -3.13
CA ALA A 24 3.50 13.82 -1.80
C ALA A 24 2.25 14.69 -1.69
N ARG A 25 1.95 15.51 -2.72
CA ARG A 25 0.73 16.32 -2.78
C ARG A 25 -0.54 15.48 -2.86
N PHE A 26 -0.56 14.45 -3.71
CA PHE A 26 -1.69 13.53 -3.81
C PHE A 26 -1.94 12.80 -2.49
N SER A 27 -0.89 12.26 -1.86
CA SER A 27 -1.01 11.58 -0.57
C SER A 27 -1.53 12.50 0.53
N LYS A 28 -1.09 13.78 0.57
CA LYS A 28 -1.62 14.77 1.50
C LYS A 28 -3.09 15.08 1.23
N GLN A 29 -3.46 15.36 -0.03
CA GLN A 29 -4.84 15.67 -0.40
C GLN A 29 -5.80 14.51 -0.11
N PHE A 30 -5.34 13.27 -0.31
CA PHE A 30 -6.12 12.08 0.00
C PHE A 30 -6.26 11.86 1.51
N SER A 31 -5.20 12.13 2.29
CA SER A 31 -5.28 12.11 3.75
C SER A 31 -6.25 13.17 4.29
N ASP A 32 -6.20 14.38 3.73
CA ASP A 32 -7.12 15.47 4.08
C ASP A 32 -8.57 15.10 3.70
N PHE A 33 -8.78 14.42 2.56
CA PHE A 33 -10.08 13.85 2.18
C PHE A 33 -10.58 12.81 3.19
N ILE A 34 -9.74 11.86 3.60
CA ILE A 34 -10.08 10.86 4.62
C ILE A 34 -10.46 11.52 5.96
N LEU A 35 -9.74 12.57 6.37
CA LEU A 35 -10.07 13.35 7.55
C LEU A 35 -11.43 14.06 7.42
N ASN A 36 -11.72 14.61 6.24
CA ASN A 36 -13.00 15.27 5.95
C ASN A 36 -14.19 14.31 5.84
N LEU A 37 -13.95 13.01 5.59
CA LEU A 37 -15.00 11.97 5.75
C LEU A 37 -15.42 11.79 7.22
N GLY A 38 -14.77 12.48 8.16
CA GLY A 38 -15.03 12.43 9.59
C GLY A 38 -14.36 11.22 10.25
N ALA A 39 -14.28 11.24 11.59
CA ALA A 39 -13.95 10.04 12.34
C ALA A 39 -14.99 8.95 12.03
N VAL A 40 -14.57 7.68 12.04
CA VAL A 40 -15.51 6.57 11.99
C VAL A 40 -16.41 6.69 13.23
N ASP A 41 -17.66 7.14 13.05
CA ASP A 41 -18.68 7.00 14.10
C ASP A 41 -18.84 5.50 14.38
N ILE A 42 -18.99 5.14 15.66
CA ILE A 42 -19.21 3.77 16.13
C ILE A 42 -20.32 3.10 15.32
N ARG A 43 -21.39 3.82 14.99
CA ARG A 43 -22.50 3.30 14.16
C ARG A 43 -22.06 2.91 12.75
N ASN A 44 -21.16 3.68 12.15
CA ASN A 44 -20.61 3.37 10.83
C ASN A 44 -19.64 2.17 10.91
N ALA A 45 -18.83 2.08 11.96
CA ALA A 45 -17.96 0.92 12.18
C ALA A 45 -18.75 -0.37 12.34
N GLU A 46 -19.82 -0.34 13.14
CA GLU A 46 -20.70 -1.50 13.37
C GLU A 46 -21.43 -1.91 12.10
N TYR A 47 -21.97 -0.94 11.35
CA TYR A 47 -22.60 -1.22 10.05
C TYR A 47 -21.62 -1.91 9.09
N ILE A 48 -20.40 -1.39 8.95
CA ILE A 48 -19.39 -1.97 8.05
C ILE A 48 -18.99 -3.37 8.51
N LYS A 49 -18.78 -3.58 9.82
CA LYS A 49 -18.47 -4.91 10.35
C LYS A 49 -19.59 -5.92 10.09
N ALA A 50 -20.84 -5.49 10.21
CA ALA A 50 -22.01 -6.36 10.04
C ALA A 50 -22.33 -6.66 8.57
N ASN A 51 -22.19 -5.68 7.67
CA ASN A 51 -22.64 -5.78 6.29
C ASN A 51 -21.51 -6.00 5.28
N PHE A 52 -20.26 -5.65 5.63
CA PHE A 52 -19.07 -5.82 4.80
C PHE A 52 -17.93 -6.48 5.62
N PRO A 53 -18.16 -7.67 6.22
CA PRO A 53 -17.18 -8.30 7.08
C PRO A 53 -15.87 -8.63 6.35
N GLU A 54 -15.93 -9.03 5.07
CA GLU A 54 -14.75 -9.26 4.23
C GLU A 54 -13.97 -7.96 4.00
N GLY A 55 -14.65 -6.84 3.73
CA GLY A 55 -14.02 -5.54 3.56
C GLY A 55 -13.33 -5.06 4.82
N TYR A 56 -13.98 -5.23 5.99
CA TYR A 56 -13.38 -4.93 7.27
C TYR A 56 -12.17 -5.84 7.56
N HIS A 57 -12.25 -7.13 7.24
CA HIS A 57 -11.13 -8.05 7.38
C HIS A 57 -9.94 -7.65 6.49
N MET A 58 -10.20 -7.27 5.23
CA MET A 58 -9.16 -6.78 4.32
C MET A 58 -8.51 -5.49 4.86
N LEU A 59 -9.28 -4.58 5.43
CA LEU A 59 -8.73 -3.37 6.05
C LEU A 59 -7.70 -3.70 7.15
N LEU A 60 -8.06 -4.59 8.08
CA LEU A 60 -7.17 -5.01 9.17
C LEU A 60 -5.95 -5.77 8.65
N THR A 61 -6.14 -6.67 7.68
CA THR A 61 -5.08 -7.45 7.06
C THR A 61 -4.05 -6.53 6.38
N GLY A 62 -4.52 -5.48 5.70
CA GLY A 62 -3.66 -4.47 5.09
C GLY A 62 -2.78 -3.75 6.12
N HIS A 63 -3.34 -3.37 7.27
CA HIS A 63 -2.56 -2.74 8.36
C HIS A 63 -1.44 -3.64 8.86
N GLU A 64 -1.72 -4.91 9.12
CA GLU A 64 -0.74 -5.88 9.60
C GLU A 64 0.36 -6.15 8.57
N LEU A 65 -0.02 -6.28 7.29
CA LEU A 65 0.94 -6.46 6.20
C LEU A 65 1.84 -5.25 6.04
N ILE A 66 1.32 -4.03 6.11
CA ILE A 66 2.13 -2.81 6.06
C ILE A 66 3.17 -2.80 7.19
N GLN A 67 2.81 -3.19 8.42
CA GLN A 67 3.79 -3.29 9.51
C GLN A 67 4.84 -4.37 9.23
N SER A 68 4.43 -5.50 8.68
CA SER A 68 5.35 -6.58 8.30
C SER A 68 6.35 -6.14 7.22
N ILE A 69 5.88 -5.42 6.20
CA ILE A 69 6.71 -4.87 5.11
C ILE A 69 7.65 -3.78 5.63
N ARG A 70 7.23 -2.97 6.61
CA ARG A 70 8.10 -1.96 7.25
C ARG A 70 9.28 -2.60 8.00
N ARG A 71 9.08 -3.78 8.59
CA ARG A 71 10.11 -4.53 9.34
C ARG A 71 10.89 -5.53 8.50
N TYR A 72 10.54 -5.70 7.23
CA TYR A 72 11.28 -6.56 6.31
C TYR A 72 12.74 -6.07 6.18
N ASP A 73 13.74 -6.95 6.26
CA ASP A 73 15.15 -6.54 6.19
C ASP A 73 15.85 -6.97 4.90
N GLY A 74 15.19 -7.74 4.03
CA GLY A 74 15.83 -8.34 2.87
C GLY A 74 16.67 -9.57 3.22
N ALA A 75 17.18 -10.22 2.17
CA ALA A 75 18.04 -11.39 2.25
C ALA A 75 19.21 -11.31 1.26
N SER A 76 19.48 -10.12 0.71
CA SER A 76 20.39 -9.95 -0.42
C SER A 76 21.84 -10.29 -0.06
N ASP A 77 22.27 -9.98 1.16
CA ASP A 77 23.64 -10.24 1.60
C ASP A 77 23.87 -11.74 1.82
N GLU A 78 22.91 -12.42 2.45
CA GLU A 78 22.96 -13.87 2.64
C GLU A 78 22.89 -14.61 1.29
N ILE A 79 22.04 -14.15 0.36
CA ILE A 79 21.98 -14.68 -1.02
C ILE A 79 23.33 -14.50 -1.72
N ARG A 80 23.89 -13.29 -1.71
CA ARG A 80 25.19 -13.01 -2.36
C ARG A 80 26.30 -13.87 -1.77
N THR A 81 26.30 -14.04 -0.45
CA THR A 81 27.29 -14.87 0.26
C THR A 81 27.16 -16.33 -0.14
N ALA A 82 25.95 -16.89 -0.12
CA ALA A 82 25.71 -18.28 -0.53
C ALA A 82 26.08 -18.54 -2.00
N ILE A 83 25.83 -17.59 -2.90
CA ILE A 83 26.22 -17.70 -4.31
C ILE A 83 27.74 -17.59 -4.49
N SER A 84 28.38 -16.64 -3.79
CA SER A 84 29.82 -16.36 -3.96
C SER A 84 30.72 -17.36 -3.24
N GLN A 85 30.23 -17.95 -2.13
CA GLN A 85 30.92 -18.92 -1.30
C GLN A 85 29.96 -20.08 -0.96
N PRO A 86 29.71 -21.00 -1.91
CA PRO A 86 28.78 -22.10 -1.68
C PRO A 86 29.27 -23.02 -0.56
N SER A 87 28.47 -23.16 0.49
CA SER A 87 28.64 -24.13 1.58
C SER A 87 27.27 -24.45 2.21
N PRO A 88 27.10 -25.62 2.85
CA PRO A 88 25.85 -25.97 3.52
C PRO A 88 25.41 -24.92 4.54
N GLU A 89 26.35 -24.32 5.26
CA GLU A 89 26.08 -23.29 6.28
C GLU A 89 25.59 -21.98 5.65
N ASN A 90 26.22 -21.55 4.56
CA ASN A 90 25.84 -20.32 3.86
C ASN A 90 24.50 -20.49 3.13
N GLU A 91 24.24 -21.66 2.55
CA GLU A 91 22.96 -22.01 1.92
C GLU A 91 21.82 -22.04 2.93
N GLU A 92 22.00 -22.67 4.09
CA GLU A 92 21.00 -22.70 5.16
C GLU A 92 20.74 -21.29 5.72
N ALA A 93 21.78 -20.48 5.90
CA ALA A 93 21.63 -19.09 6.34
C ALA A 93 20.80 -18.26 5.35
N ALA A 94 21.08 -18.38 4.05
CA ALA A 94 20.29 -17.74 3.01
C ALA A 94 18.85 -18.26 2.99
N TRP A 95 18.65 -19.57 3.06
CA TRP A 95 17.33 -20.20 3.07
C TRP A 95 16.46 -19.69 4.22
N ARG A 96 17.00 -19.67 5.45
CA ARG A 96 16.30 -19.16 6.64
C ARG A 96 15.86 -17.71 6.51
N LYS A 97 16.61 -16.89 5.77
CA LYS A 97 16.26 -15.49 5.48
C LYS A 97 15.26 -15.35 4.33
N ILE A 98 15.38 -16.16 3.29
CA ILE A 98 14.51 -16.11 2.11
C ILE A 98 13.11 -16.64 2.42
N CYS A 99 12.96 -17.73 3.16
CA CYS A 99 11.65 -18.33 3.46
C CYS A 99 10.62 -17.33 4.03
N PRO A 100 10.89 -16.58 5.11
CA PRO A 100 9.94 -15.60 5.63
C PRO A 100 9.69 -14.46 4.63
N SER A 101 10.69 -14.11 3.81
CA SER A 101 10.58 -13.13 2.73
C SER A 101 9.57 -13.57 1.67
N ALA A 102 9.70 -14.81 1.17
CA ALA A 102 8.79 -15.40 0.20
C ALA A 102 7.37 -15.56 0.75
N LEU A 103 7.25 -15.93 2.03
CA LEU A 103 5.95 -16.00 2.71
C LEU A 103 5.28 -14.63 2.78
N LEU A 104 6.03 -13.57 3.11
CA LEU A 104 5.49 -12.21 3.12
C LEU A 104 5.01 -11.81 1.72
N LEU A 105 5.79 -12.08 0.67
CA LEU A 105 5.39 -11.81 -0.72
C LEU A 105 4.10 -12.54 -1.10
N ARG A 106 3.95 -13.81 -0.70
CA ARG A 106 2.72 -14.58 -0.92
C ARG A 106 1.52 -13.92 -0.24
N LYS A 107 1.64 -13.52 1.03
CA LYS A 107 0.56 -12.83 1.74
C LYS A 107 0.17 -11.50 1.08
N CYS A 108 1.15 -10.77 0.53
CA CYS A 108 0.88 -9.54 -0.21
C CYS A 108 0.07 -9.81 -1.48
N TYR A 109 0.40 -10.89 -2.20
CA TYR A 109 -0.35 -11.32 -3.37
C TYR A 109 -1.79 -11.73 -3.02
N GLU A 110 -1.97 -12.58 -2.00
CA GLU A 110 -3.28 -13.01 -1.51
C GLU A 110 -4.13 -11.80 -1.08
N TYR A 111 -3.53 -10.82 -0.40
CA TYR A 111 -4.19 -9.56 -0.04
C TYR A 111 -4.65 -8.77 -1.27
N ALA A 112 -3.79 -8.61 -2.28
CA ALA A 112 -4.15 -7.91 -3.51
C ALA A 112 -5.35 -8.57 -4.22
N GLN A 113 -5.42 -9.91 -4.24
CA GLN A 113 -6.58 -10.63 -4.75
C GLN A 113 -7.84 -10.39 -3.92
N GLY A 114 -7.73 -10.29 -2.59
CA GLY A 114 -8.85 -9.94 -1.72
C GLY A 114 -9.39 -8.54 -1.99
N ILE A 115 -8.50 -7.58 -2.20
CA ILE A 115 -8.85 -6.20 -2.56
C ILE A 115 -9.58 -6.12 -3.90
N ASP A 116 -9.08 -6.83 -4.92
CA ASP A 116 -9.70 -6.88 -6.26
C ASP A 116 -11.14 -7.40 -6.22
N ARG A 117 -11.43 -8.35 -5.32
CA ARG A 117 -12.78 -8.90 -5.15
C ARG A 117 -13.74 -7.97 -4.40
N ILE A 118 -13.26 -7.27 -3.36
CA ILE A 118 -14.15 -6.51 -2.47
C ILE A 118 -14.46 -5.09 -2.97
N ILE A 119 -13.53 -4.47 -3.71
CA ILE A 119 -13.74 -3.10 -4.23
C ILE A 119 -15.01 -3.00 -5.09
N PRO A 120 -15.26 -3.90 -6.07
CA PRO A 120 -16.48 -3.86 -6.87
C PRO A 120 -17.76 -3.91 -6.03
N SER A 121 -17.81 -4.76 -5.00
CA SER A 121 -18.98 -4.87 -4.10
C SER A 121 -19.22 -3.58 -3.30
N ILE A 122 -18.15 -2.95 -2.80
CA ILE A 122 -18.27 -1.65 -2.10
C ILE A 122 -18.76 -0.57 -3.06
N LEU A 123 -18.25 -0.55 -4.30
CA LEU A 123 -18.65 0.41 -5.32
C LEU A 123 -20.09 0.20 -5.78
N GLU A 124 -20.52 -1.05 -5.91
CA GLU A 124 -21.91 -1.38 -6.25
C GLU A 124 -22.86 -0.85 -5.19
N GLU A 125 -22.62 -1.12 -3.89
CA GLU A 125 -23.46 -0.60 -2.81
C GLU A 125 -23.44 0.94 -2.71
N LEU A 126 -22.29 1.56 -2.97
CA LEU A 126 -22.18 3.03 -3.01
C LEU A 126 -22.99 3.63 -4.17
N CYS A 127 -23.08 2.93 -5.30
CA CYS A 127 -23.70 3.43 -6.53
C CYS A 127 -25.16 2.98 -6.74
N SER A 128 -25.62 1.92 -6.06
CA SER A 128 -26.84 1.17 -6.41
C SER A 128 -28.17 1.88 -6.09
N GLN A 129 -28.17 3.11 -5.58
CA GLN A 129 -29.40 3.73 -5.10
C GLN A 129 -29.45 5.23 -5.43
N VAL A 130 -30.07 5.60 -6.56
CA VAL A 130 -30.11 6.99 -7.08
C VAL A 130 -31.29 7.82 -6.50
N ASN A 131 -32.29 7.19 -5.86
CA ASN A 131 -33.61 7.83 -5.70
C ASN A 131 -34.16 8.03 -4.27
N GLU A 132 -33.36 7.89 -3.20
CA GLU A 132 -33.87 8.07 -1.83
C GLU A 132 -33.16 9.20 -1.07
N ASN A 133 -33.93 10.21 -0.64
CA ASN A 133 -33.48 11.36 0.13
C ASN A 133 -33.65 11.09 1.63
N ASP A 134 -32.81 10.22 2.22
CA ASP A 134 -32.89 9.91 3.66
C ASP A 134 -31.53 10.01 4.37
N LEU A 135 -31.55 10.54 5.60
CA LEU A 135 -30.37 10.77 6.46
C LEU A 135 -29.57 9.49 6.72
N GLY A 136 -30.23 8.33 6.81
CA GLY A 136 -29.58 7.03 7.01
C GLY A 136 -28.64 6.62 5.86
N ARG A 137 -28.92 7.07 4.63
CA ARG A 137 -28.03 6.83 3.48
C ARG A 137 -26.74 7.63 3.58
N THR A 138 -26.79 8.85 4.10
CA THR A 138 -25.60 9.68 4.23
C THR A 138 -24.59 9.03 5.18
N ASP A 139 -25.05 8.49 6.31
CA ASP A 139 -24.17 7.80 7.27
C ASP A 139 -23.63 6.48 6.72
N ARG A 140 -24.47 5.66 6.09
CA ARG A 140 -24.06 4.42 5.40
C ARG A 140 -23.02 4.70 4.30
N ASN A 141 -23.35 5.59 3.37
CA ASN A 141 -22.49 5.92 2.24
C ASN A 141 -21.17 6.55 2.73
N ARG A 142 -21.20 7.35 3.80
CA ARG A 142 -19.97 7.86 4.45
C ARG A 142 -19.12 6.73 5.02
N GLY A 143 -19.74 5.73 5.67
CA GLY A 143 -19.04 4.53 6.15
C GLY A 143 -18.38 3.72 5.04
N LEU A 144 -19.10 3.50 3.93
CA LEU A 144 -18.58 2.78 2.76
C LEU A 144 -17.49 3.56 2.02
N ALA A 145 -17.69 4.86 1.82
CA ALA A 145 -16.68 5.74 1.23
C ALA A 145 -15.41 5.78 2.09
N ARG A 146 -15.57 5.75 3.42
CA ARG A 146 -14.45 5.68 4.36
C ARG A 146 -13.72 4.34 4.26
N LEU A 147 -14.44 3.22 4.26
CA LEU A 147 -13.85 1.89 4.06
C LEU A 147 -13.06 1.84 2.74
N LEU A 148 -13.65 2.29 1.64
CA LEU A 148 -12.98 2.33 0.34
C LEU A 148 -11.71 3.19 0.39
N ALA A 149 -11.79 4.37 1.00
CA ALA A 149 -10.65 5.27 1.12
C ALA A 149 -9.52 4.67 1.98
N ASP A 150 -9.85 4.01 3.08
CA ASP A 150 -8.86 3.35 3.95
C ASP A 150 -8.21 2.13 3.24
N LEU A 151 -8.97 1.35 2.47
CA LEU A 151 -8.42 0.26 1.64
C LEU A 151 -7.48 0.79 0.55
N MET A 152 -7.84 1.89 -0.12
CA MET A 152 -6.96 2.56 -1.09
C MET A 152 -5.71 3.14 -0.42
N GLN A 153 -5.83 3.70 0.79
CA GLN A 153 -4.69 4.19 1.56
C GLN A 153 -3.70 3.06 1.86
N ASN A 154 -4.18 1.85 2.16
CA ASN A 154 -3.32 0.68 2.31
C ASN A 154 -2.57 0.34 1.01
N ALA A 155 -3.26 0.32 -0.13
CA ALA A 155 -2.65 0.08 -1.43
C ALA A 155 -1.56 1.13 -1.77
N PHE A 156 -1.85 2.42 -1.58
CA PHE A 156 -0.86 3.48 -1.82
C PHE A 156 0.34 3.39 -0.88
N THR A 157 0.10 3.05 0.39
CA THR A 157 1.18 2.86 1.37
C THR A 157 2.06 1.67 0.97
N PHE A 158 1.46 0.59 0.48
CA PHE A 158 2.17 -0.57 -0.03
C PHE A 158 3.11 -0.19 -1.18
N ASP A 159 2.60 0.52 -2.19
CA ASP A 159 3.38 0.92 -3.36
C ASP A 159 4.53 1.87 -2.99
N ALA A 160 4.27 2.84 -2.10
CA ALA A 160 5.31 3.74 -1.59
C ALA A 160 6.43 2.97 -0.87
N LEU A 161 6.08 1.94 -0.10
CA LEU A 161 7.06 1.09 0.58
C LEU A 161 7.86 0.22 -0.40
N LYS A 162 7.22 -0.30 -1.45
CA LYS A 162 7.89 -1.09 -2.50
C LYS A 162 8.93 -0.25 -3.26
N VAL A 163 8.57 0.96 -3.69
CA VAL A 163 9.48 1.84 -4.47
C VAL A 163 10.70 2.27 -3.64
N ARG A 164 10.53 2.58 -2.36
CA ARG A 164 11.64 2.98 -1.48
C ARG A 164 12.70 1.88 -1.29
N ARG A 165 12.30 0.62 -1.41
CA ARG A 165 13.15 -0.56 -1.16
C ARG A 165 13.95 -1.03 -2.38
N SER A 166 13.72 -0.44 -3.56
CA SER A 166 14.41 -0.79 -4.81
C SER A 166 15.72 -0.03 -5.05
N LYS A 167 16.25 0.66 -4.03
CA LYS A 167 17.51 1.43 -4.12
C LYS A 167 18.68 0.64 -3.54
#